data_AF-N8RB35-F1
#
_entry.id   AF-N8RB35-F1
#
_cell.length_a   1.000
_cell.length_b   1.000
_cell.length_c   1.000
_cell.angle_alpha   90.00
_cell.angle_beta   90.00
_cell.angle_gamma   90.00
#
_symmetry.space_group_name_H-M   'P 1'
#
loop_
_entity.id
_entity.type
_entity.pdbx_description
1 polymer ?
#
loop_
_entity_poly.entity_id
_entity_poly.type
_entity_poly.pdbx_seq_one_letter_code
_entity_poly.pdbx_strand_id
1 'polypeptide(L)'
;MAHQLEQMAYVGQTPWHGLGNQLTPSQPIEVWAQQAGMDWQIESSDVSYMAQNPRGQSIIMPFEEQRVLYRSDTHAPLSVVSQRFQEVQPKQILEFYRDLTEQSGFELETAGVLKGGKKFWALARTGQSAALKGRDVSNGYILLATACDGTLATTAQFTSIRVVCNNTLAIALKGQQSNAGVVKVPHSTRFDAEKVKQQLEPYRVYRRLFYLS
;
A
#
# COMPACT_ATOMS: atom_id res chain seq x y z
N MET A 1 -20.58 -2.17 10.24
CA MET A 1 -19.24 -1.59 10.49
C MET A 1 -18.45 -1.67 9.20
N ALA A 2 -18.10 -0.53 8.61
CA ALA A 2 -17.52 -0.50 7.26
C ALA A 2 -16.06 -0.97 7.31
N HIS A 3 -15.77 -2.09 6.65
CA HIS A 3 -14.41 -2.58 6.37
C HIS A 3 -13.58 -1.59 5.53
N GLN A 4 -14.24 -0.59 4.92
CA GLN A 4 -13.68 0.43 4.02
C GLN A 4 -12.84 -0.16 2.88
N LEU A 5 -13.16 -1.41 2.54
CA LEU A 5 -12.59 -2.14 1.42
C LEU A 5 -13.34 -1.75 0.15
N GLU A 6 -12.60 -1.39 -0.87
CA GLU A 6 -13.15 -1.26 -2.22
C GLU A 6 -13.01 -2.60 -2.94
N GLN A 7 -11.77 -3.08 -3.05
CA GLN A 7 -11.44 -4.36 -3.65
C GLN A 7 -10.16 -4.91 -3.01
N MET A 8 -10.05 -6.23 -2.94
CA MET A 8 -8.82 -6.90 -2.51
C MET A 8 -8.72 -8.27 -3.15
N ALA A 9 -7.51 -8.80 -3.19
CA ALA A 9 -7.23 -10.20 -3.45
C ALA A 9 -6.57 -10.85 -2.23
N TYR A 10 -6.72 -12.16 -2.09
CA TYR A 10 -6.07 -12.92 -1.03
C TYR A 10 -5.74 -14.35 -1.44
N VAL A 11 -4.73 -14.90 -0.77
CA VAL A 11 -4.41 -16.33 -0.76
C VAL A 11 -4.65 -16.89 0.65
N GLY A 12 -4.90 -18.19 0.75
CA GLY A 12 -5.07 -18.89 2.02
C GLY A 12 -6.44 -18.66 2.65
N GLN A 13 -6.46 -18.34 3.94
CA GLN A 13 -7.70 -18.22 4.70
C GLN A 13 -8.57 -17.04 4.23
N THR A 14 -9.86 -17.29 4.05
CA THR A 14 -10.85 -16.25 3.73
C THR A 14 -10.85 -15.15 4.80
N PRO A 15 -10.75 -13.86 4.43
CA PRO A 15 -10.91 -12.76 5.36
C PRO A 15 -12.22 -12.88 6.15
N TRP A 16 -12.21 -12.48 7.42
CA TRP A 16 -13.35 -12.63 8.33
C TRP A 16 -14.66 -12.00 7.82
N HIS A 17 -14.57 -10.97 6.96
CA HIS A 17 -15.73 -10.31 6.36
C HIS A 17 -16.24 -11.00 5.09
N GLY A 18 -15.58 -12.06 4.60
CA GLY A 18 -15.97 -12.81 3.42
C GLY A 18 -15.84 -12.06 2.09
N LEU A 19 -15.08 -10.95 2.04
CA LEU A 19 -14.90 -10.13 0.83
C LEU A 19 -13.51 -10.35 0.25
N GLY A 20 -13.38 -10.09 -1.06
CA GLY A 20 -12.14 -10.16 -1.81
C GLY A 20 -12.11 -11.36 -2.77
N ASN A 21 -11.18 -11.29 -3.71
CA ASN A 21 -10.99 -12.32 -4.73
C ASN A 21 -9.96 -13.34 -4.24
N GLN A 22 -10.37 -14.60 -4.11
CA GLN A 22 -9.46 -15.67 -3.74
C GLN A 22 -8.57 -16.04 -4.93
N LEU A 23 -7.26 -16.07 -4.69
CA LEU A 23 -6.27 -16.50 -5.66
C LEU A 23 -5.66 -17.83 -5.21
N THR A 24 -5.17 -18.59 -6.18
CA THR A 24 -4.24 -19.68 -5.88
C THR A 24 -2.88 -19.09 -5.48
N PRO A 25 -2.04 -19.83 -4.73
CA PRO A 25 -0.67 -19.41 -4.46
C PRO A 25 0.15 -19.16 -5.73
N SER A 26 1.21 -18.36 -5.61
CA SER A 26 2.22 -18.10 -6.65
C SER A 26 1.69 -17.47 -7.94
N GLN A 27 0.57 -16.75 -7.87
CA GLN A 27 0.06 -15.96 -8.99
C GLN A 27 0.98 -14.77 -9.31
N PRO A 28 1.14 -14.41 -10.59
CA PRO A 28 2.00 -13.30 -10.99
C PRO A 28 1.40 -11.95 -10.55
N ILE A 29 2.24 -10.92 -10.45
CA ILE A 29 1.86 -9.58 -9.96
C ILE A 29 0.74 -8.95 -10.80
N GLU A 30 0.68 -9.26 -12.08
CA GLU A 30 -0.34 -8.76 -13.00
C GLU A 30 -1.74 -9.29 -12.62
N VAL A 31 -1.83 -10.55 -12.19
CA VAL A 31 -3.07 -11.13 -11.66
C VAL A 31 -3.43 -10.46 -10.33
N TRP A 32 -2.45 -10.21 -9.47
CA TRP A 32 -2.68 -9.44 -8.24
C TRP A 32 -3.20 -8.03 -8.53
N ALA A 33 -2.61 -7.32 -9.50
CA ALA A 33 -3.04 -5.97 -9.87
C ALA A 33 -4.51 -5.95 -10.26
N GLN A 34 -4.95 -6.87 -11.12
CA GLN A 34 -6.34 -6.94 -11.54
C GLN A 34 -7.26 -7.34 -10.39
N GLN A 35 -6.94 -8.42 -9.68
CA GLN A 35 -7.82 -9.03 -8.71
C GLN A 35 -7.91 -8.21 -7.41
N ALA A 36 -6.85 -7.46 -7.06
CA ALA A 36 -6.83 -6.54 -5.93
C ALA A 36 -7.44 -5.17 -6.26
N GLY A 37 -7.81 -4.90 -7.52
CA GLY A 37 -8.33 -3.61 -7.96
C GLY A 37 -7.26 -2.52 -8.03
N MET A 38 -6.02 -2.88 -8.36
CA MET A 38 -4.82 -2.03 -8.43
C MET A 38 -4.29 -1.83 -9.86
N ASP A 39 -5.00 -2.33 -10.88
CA ASP A 39 -4.63 -2.21 -12.30
C ASP A 39 -5.11 -0.88 -12.92
N TRP A 40 -4.60 0.23 -12.38
CA TRP A 40 -4.86 1.60 -12.84
C TRP A 40 -3.73 2.52 -12.37
N GLN A 41 -3.69 3.74 -12.91
CA GLN A 41 -2.67 4.73 -12.60
C GLN A 41 -3.28 5.93 -11.87
N ILE A 42 -2.53 6.46 -10.91
CA ILE A 42 -2.81 7.77 -10.33
C ILE A 42 -2.32 8.81 -11.34
N GLU A 43 -3.26 9.56 -11.88
CA GLU A 43 -3.02 10.71 -12.75
C GLU A 43 -3.25 12.01 -11.98
N SER A 44 -2.81 13.13 -12.56
CA SER A 44 -3.02 14.44 -11.94
C SER A 44 -3.33 15.54 -12.93
N SER A 45 -4.08 16.54 -12.46
CA SER A 45 -4.37 17.77 -13.19
C SER A 45 -4.33 18.98 -12.25
N ASP A 46 -4.10 20.17 -12.80
CA ASP A 46 -4.08 21.40 -12.02
C ASP A 46 -5.47 21.69 -11.43
N VAL A 47 -5.49 22.21 -10.20
CA VAL A 47 -6.74 22.63 -9.57
C VAL A 47 -7.14 24.01 -10.07
N SER A 48 -8.42 24.16 -10.39
CA SER A 48 -9.07 25.45 -10.59
C SER A 48 -10.31 25.56 -9.72
N TYR A 49 -10.66 26.76 -9.28
CA TYR A 49 -11.84 27.03 -8.47
C TYR A 49 -12.72 28.10 -9.10
N MET A 50 -14.01 28.03 -8.82
CA MET A 50 -14.97 29.05 -9.25
C MET A 50 -15.02 30.18 -8.22
N ALA A 51 -14.91 31.41 -8.70
CA ALA A 51 -15.12 32.63 -7.92
C ALA A 51 -16.14 33.54 -8.63
N GLN A 52 -16.58 34.60 -7.95
CA GLN A 52 -17.41 35.65 -8.56
C GLN A 52 -16.60 36.94 -8.64
N ASN A 53 -16.65 37.61 -9.80
CA ASN A 53 -16.10 38.95 -9.92
C ASN A 53 -17.02 39.99 -9.24
N PRO A 54 -16.61 41.26 -9.08
CA PRO A 54 -17.45 42.31 -8.48
C PRO A 54 -18.78 42.58 -9.21
N ARG A 55 -18.95 42.08 -10.45
CA ARG A 55 -20.19 42.16 -11.24
C ARG A 55 -21.08 40.92 -11.07
N GLY A 56 -20.73 39.99 -10.17
CA GLY A 56 -21.47 38.76 -9.90
C GLY A 56 -21.30 37.66 -10.96
N GLN A 57 -20.37 37.80 -11.90
CA GLN A 57 -20.13 36.78 -12.92
C GLN A 57 -19.18 35.70 -12.42
N SER A 58 -19.49 34.43 -12.70
CA SER A 58 -18.60 33.31 -12.40
C SER A 58 -17.32 33.38 -13.25
N ILE A 59 -16.17 33.31 -12.58
CA ILE A 59 -14.85 33.24 -13.19
C ILE A 59 -14.13 31.99 -12.66
N ILE A 60 -13.29 31.38 -13.51
CA ILE A 60 -12.45 30.25 -13.14
C ILE A 60 -11.06 30.79 -12.81
N MET A 61 -10.59 30.49 -11.61
CA MET A 61 -9.29 30.92 -11.10
C MET A 61 -8.39 29.70 -10.90
N PRO A 62 -7.12 29.74 -11.33
CA PRO A 62 -6.19 28.64 -11.07
C PRO A 62 -5.80 28.62 -9.57
N PHE A 63 -5.51 27.44 -9.05
CA PHE A 63 -4.84 27.26 -7.76
C PHE A 63 -3.49 26.56 -7.98
N GLU A 64 -2.52 27.33 -8.46
CA GLU A 64 -1.24 26.83 -9.02
C GLU A 64 -0.43 25.96 -8.05
N GLU A 65 -0.56 26.16 -6.73
CA GLU A 65 0.17 25.39 -5.73
C GLU A 65 -0.43 23.99 -5.46
N GLN A 66 -1.60 23.69 -6.02
CA GLN A 66 -2.33 22.44 -5.81
C GLN A 66 -2.65 21.74 -7.13
N ARG A 67 -2.58 20.41 -7.10
CA ARG A 67 -3.08 19.51 -8.15
C ARG A 67 -4.05 18.50 -7.55
N VAL A 68 -4.99 18.03 -8.36
CA VAL A 68 -5.86 16.92 -8.00
C VAL A 68 -5.27 15.63 -8.51
N LEU A 69 -5.24 14.61 -7.65
CA LEU A 69 -4.96 13.23 -8.02
C LEU A 69 -6.28 12.52 -8.34
N TYR A 70 -6.31 11.76 -9.42
CA TYR A 70 -7.49 10.99 -9.83
C TYR A 70 -7.08 9.65 -10.45
N ARG A 71 -8.03 8.73 -10.58
CA ARG A 71 -7.78 7.42 -11.19
C ARG A 71 -7.89 7.49 -12.71
N SER A 72 -6.95 6.88 -13.42
CA SER A 72 -6.97 6.80 -14.89
C SER A 72 -8.15 5.99 -15.46
N ASP A 73 -8.72 5.06 -14.69
CA ASP A 73 -9.76 4.14 -15.14
C ASP A 73 -11.19 4.73 -15.08
N THR A 74 -11.45 5.53 -14.05
CA THR A 74 -12.78 6.02 -13.68
C THR A 74 -12.85 7.54 -13.62
N HIS A 75 -11.71 8.23 -13.67
CA HIS A 75 -11.55 9.65 -13.38
C HIS A 75 -12.04 10.05 -11.98
N ALA A 76 -12.22 9.09 -11.07
CA ALA A 76 -12.68 9.38 -9.73
C ALA A 76 -11.60 10.17 -8.96
N PRO A 77 -11.97 11.29 -8.30
CA PRO A 77 -11.02 12.11 -7.57
C PRO A 77 -10.56 11.40 -6.30
N LEU A 78 -9.25 11.43 -6.05
CA LEU A 78 -8.63 10.80 -4.89
C LEU A 78 -8.33 11.83 -3.81
N SER A 79 -7.55 12.86 -4.14
CA SER A 79 -7.17 13.94 -3.23
C SER A 79 -6.67 15.17 -3.96
N VAL A 80 -6.84 16.34 -3.34
CA VAL A 80 -6.06 17.53 -3.70
C VAL A 80 -4.76 17.51 -2.89
N VAL A 81 -3.64 17.77 -3.55
CA VAL A 81 -2.30 17.73 -2.96
C VAL A 81 -1.45 18.89 -3.47
N SER A 82 -0.41 19.25 -2.73
CA SER A 82 0.57 20.23 -3.21
C SER A 82 1.30 19.74 -4.46
N GLN A 83 1.78 20.64 -5.31
CA GLN A 83 2.58 20.29 -6.50
C GLN A 83 3.80 19.41 -6.20
N ARG A 84 4.42 19.57 -5.02
CA ARG A 84 5.58 18.76 -4.60
C ARG A 84 5.26 17.33 -4.15
N PHE A 85 3.98 16.98 -4.02
CA PHE A 85 3.57 15.67 -3.52
C PHE A 85 4.08 14.57 -4.47
N GLN A 86 4.65 13.52 -3.90
CA GLN A 86 5.18 12.35 -4.60
C GLN A 86 4.25 11.18 -4.31
N GLU A 87 3.37 10.90 -5.26
CA GLU A 87 2.48 9.76 -5.28
C GLU A 87 3.26 8.46 -5.50
N VAL A 88 2.77 7.39 -4.88
CA VAL A 88 3.26 6.03 -5.15
C VAL A 88 2.15 5.31 -5.89
N GLN A 89 2.47 4.83 -7.08
CA GLN A 89 1.51 4.17 -7.96
C GLN A 89 1.09 2.82 -7.37
N PRO A 90 -0.18 2.39 -7.54
CA PRO A 90 -0.64 1.08 -7.07
C PRO A 90 0.27 -0.06 -7.55
N LYS A 91 0.68 -0.03 -8.83
CA LYS A 91 1.63 -1.00 -9.39
C LYS A 91 2.97 -1.02 -8.62
N GLN A 92 3.51 0.13 -8.20
CA GLN A 92 4.76 0.17 -7.44
C GLN A 92 4.65 -0.53 -6.07
N ILE A 93 3.45 -0.57 -5.48
CA ILE A 93 3.21 -1.30 -4.22
C ILE A 93 3.34 -2.81 -4.43
N LEU A 94 2.83 -3.34 -5.54
CA LEU A 94 2.95 -4.76 -5.86
C LEU A 94 4.37 -5.12 -6.32
N GLU A 95 4.97 -4.28 -7.17
CA GLU A 95 6.33 -4.47 -7.69
C GLU A 95 7.40 -4.48 -6.59
N PHE A 96 7.14 -3.82 -5.45
CA PHE A 96 7.99 -3.93 -4.27
C PHE A 96 8.23 -5.40 -3.85
N TYR A 97 7.28 -6.29 -4.12
CA TYR A 97 7.34 -7.69 -3.72
C TYR A 97 7.95 -8.62 -4.76
N ARG A 98 8.19 -8.19 -6.01
CA ARG A 98 8.64 -9.09 -7.09
C ARG A 98 9.87 -9.90 -6.70
N ASP A 99 10.96 -9.22 -6.31
CA ASP A 99 12.19 -9.90 -5.91
C ASP A 99 12.05 -10.66 -4.59
N LEU A 100 11.20 -10.17 -3.68
CA LEU A 100 10.93 -10.85 -2.41
C LEU A 100 10.26 -12.21 -2.64
N THR A 101 9.31 -12.27 -3.58
CA THR A 101 8.61 -13.50 -3.93
C THR A 101 9.45 -14.43 -4.79
N GLU A 102 10.25 -13.88 -5.71
CA GLU A 102 11.04 -14.68 -6.64
C GLU A 102 12.34 -15.21 -6.01
N GLN A 103 12.94 -14.48 -5.07
CA GLN A 103 14.31 -14.77 -4.59
C GLN A 103 14.40 -15.02 -3.09
N SER A 104 13.44 -14.54 -2.28
CA SER A 104 13.53 -14.61 -0.81
C SER A 104 12.54 -15.60 -0.17
N GLY A 105 11.76 -16.32 -0.99
CA GLY A 105 10.76 -17.29 -0.52
C GLY A 105 9.56 -16.64 0.18
N PHE A 106 9.33 -15.34 -0.06
CA PHE A 106 8.16 -14.67 0.48
C PHE A 106 6.95 -15.00 -0.40
N GLU A 107 5.76 -14.97 0.16
CA GLU A 107 4.54 -15.26 -0.57
C GLU A 107 3.55 -14.12 -0.40
N LEU A 108 3.15 -13.46 -1.49
CA LEU A 108 2.06 -12.49 -1.45
C LEU A 108 0.80 -13.17 -0.90
N GLU A 109 0.20 -12.56 0.11
CA GLU A 109 -0.94 -13.14 0.82
C GLU A 109 -2.19 -12.28 0.72
N THR A 110 -2.04 -10.96 0.76
CA THR A 110 -3.16 -10.02 0.57
C THR A 110 -2.68 -8.76 -0.11
N ALA A 111 -3.53 -8.15 -0.93
CA ALA A 111 -3.34 -6.81 -1.45
C ALA A 111 -4.70 -6.19 -1.77
N GLY A 112 -4.78 -4.86 -1.75
CA GLY A 112 -6.04 -4.21 -2.09
C GLY A 112 -6.05 -2.71 -1.99
N VAL A 113 -7.25 -2.19 -2.24
CA VAL A 113 -7.60 -0.78 -2.24
C VAL A 113 -8.64 -0.49 -1.16
N LEU A 114 -8.41 0.58 -0.40
CA LEU A 114 -9.28 1.06 0.66
C LEU A 114 -9.75 2.48 0.38
N LYS A 115 -10.89 2.83 0.98
CA LYS A 115 -11.42 4.20 1.03
C LYS A 115 -11.61 4.85 -0.36
N GLY A 116 -12.09 4.09 -1.35
CA GLY A 116 -12.38 4.63 -2.67
C GLY A 116 -11.12 5.05 -3.44
N GLY A 117 -10.09 4.21 -3.44
CA GLY A 117 -8.84 4.50 -4.13
C GLY A 117 -7.84 5.35 -3.35
N LYS A 118 -8.13 5.74 -2.11
CA LYS A 118 -7.26 6.69 -1.39
C LYS A 118 -6.11 6.04 -0.65
N LYS A 119 -6.22 4.74 -0.34
CA LYS A 119 -5.15 3.97 0.31
C LYS A 119 -5.00 2.61 -0.35
N PHE A 120 -3.78 2.12 -0.37
CA PHE A 120 -3.44 0.80 -0.90
C PHE A 120 -2.52 0.08 0.05
N TRP A 121 -2.58 -1.24 0.04
CA TRP A 121 -1.63 -2.08 0.75
C TRP A 121 -1.34 -3.35 -0.03
N ALA A 122 -0.19 -3.93 0.25
CA ALA A 122 0.11 -5.32 -0.02
C ALA A 122 0.85 -5.92 1.18
N LEU A 123 0.76 -7.23 1.30
CA LEU A 123 1.32 -8.00 2.41
C LEU A 123 1.86 -9.32 1.86
N ALA A 124 3.09 -9.64 2.21
CA ALA A 124 3.67 -10.94 1.93
C ALA A 124 4.07 -11.65 3.23
N ARG A 125 3.83 -12.96 3.29
CA ARG A 125 4.29 -13.84 4.34
C ARG A 125 5.79 -14.09 4.16
N THR A 126 6.55 -14.03 5.25
CA THR A 126 8.03 -14.14 5.20
C THR A 126 8.56 -15.57 5.34
N GLY A 127 7.66 -16.54 5.53
CA GLY A 127 8.02 -17.92 5.92
C GLY A 127 8.39 -18.07 7.41
N GLN A 128 8.64 -16.97 8.13
CA GLN A 128 8.89 -17.03 9.57
C GLN A 128 7.56 -17.24 10.33
N SER A 129 7.60 -18.08 11.35
CA SER A 129 6.48 -18.27 12.26
C SER A 129 6.97 -18.54 13.68
N ALA A 130 6.16 -18.17 14.66
CA ALA A 130 6.39 -18.44 16.07
C ALA A 130 5.18 -19.19 16.64
N ALA A 131 5.43 -20.29 17.33
CA ALA A 131 4.40 -20.96 18.11
C ALA A 131 4.06 -20.12 19.34
N LEU A 132 2.79 -19.81 19.53
CA LEU A 132 2.27 -19.18 20.73
C LEU A 132 1.89 -20.27 21.75
N LYS A 133 1.69 -19.89 23.02
CA LYS A 133 1.17 -20.83 24.02
C LYS A 133 -0.17 -21.40 23.55
N GLY A 134 -0.23 -22.71 23.30
CA GLY A 134 -1.39 -23.39 22.70
C GLY A 134 -1.03 -24.04 21.36
N ARG A 135 -2.03 -24.20 20.47
CA ARG A 135 -1.84 -24.66 19.08
C ARG A 135 -1.82 -23.50 18.07
N ASP A 136 -1.72 -22.26 18.55
CA ASP A 136 -1.75 -21.07 17.70
C ASP A 136 -0.36 -20.76 17.14
N VAL A 137 -0.33 -20.43 15.85
CA VAL A 137 0.88 -20.06 15.12
C VAL A 137 0.76 -18.60 14.68
N SER A 138 1.74 -17.78 15.06
CA SER A 138 1.86 -16.40 14.60
C SER A 138 2.82 -16.35 13.42
N ASN A 139 2.32 -15.92 12.25
CA ASN A 139 3.15 -15.74 11.06
C ASN A 139 3.79 -14.36 11.02
N GLY A 140 5.00 -14.28 10.48
CA GLY A 140 5.65 -13.02 10.13
C GLY A 140 5.24 -12.55 8.73
N TYR A 141 4.98 -11.26 8.61
CA TYR A 141 4.65 -10.60 7.35
C TYR A 141 5.49 -9.35 7.14
N ILE A 142 5.66 -8.97 5.87
CA ILE A 142 6.13 -7.67 5.44
C ILE A 142 4.97 -6.90 4.80
N LEU A 143 4.58 -5.81 5.45
CA LEU A 143 3.52 -4.91 5.02
C LEU A 143 4.13 -3.72 4.28
N LEU A 144 3.55 -3.34 3.14
CA LEU A 144 3.74 -2.05 2.50
C LEU A 144 2.37 -1.39 2.31
N ALA A 145 2.21 -0.17 2.80
CA ALA A 145 0.97 0.59 2.68
C ALA A 145 1.25 2.07 2.42
N THR A 146 0.35 2.72 1.69
CA THR A 146 0.45 4.15 1.37
C THR A 146 -0.93 4.79 1.26
N ALA A 147 -0.99 6.12 1.32
CA ALA A 147 -2.21 6.88 1.02
C ALA A 147 -1.92 8.12 0.17
N CYS A 148 -2.68 8.31 -0.90
CA CYS A 148 -2.54 9.49 -1.76
C CYS A 148 -3.25 10.74 -1.19
N ASP A 149 -3.94 10.62 -0.05
CA ASP A 149 -4.58 11.73 0.68
C ASP A 149 -3.69 12.33 1.79
N GLY A 150 -2.42 11.89 1.89
CA GLY A 150 -1.47 12.36 2.89
C GLY A 150 -1.72 11.85 4.31
N THR A 151 -2.77 11.05 4.55
CA THR A 151 -3.08 10.52 5.89
C THR A 151 -2.21 9.35 6.32
N LEU A 152 -1.37 8.84 5.43
CA LEU A 152 -0.40 7.77 5.69
C LEU A 152 0.79 7.94 4.75
N ALA A 153 1.98 8.17 5.30
CA ALA A 153 3.23 8.07 4.54
C ALA A 153 3.41 6.64 4.00
N THR A 154 4.09 6.48 2.86
CA THR A 154 4.43 5.16 2.35
C THR A 154 5.28 4.43 3.38
N THR A 155 4.71 3.40 4.01
CA THR A 155 5.25 2.73 5.18
C THR A 155 5.44 1.26 4.89
N ALA A 156 6.68 0.80 5.02
CA ALA A 156 7.03 -0.60 4.98
C ALA A 156 7.40 -1.08 6.39
N GLN A 157 6.91 -2.23 6.83
CA GLN A 157 7.25 -2.77 8.15
C GLN A 157 7.00 -4.26 8.29
N PHE A 158 7.66 -4.88 9.26
CA PHE A 158 7.29 -6.22 9.71
C PHE A 158 6.09 -6.18 10.65
N THR A 159 5.23 -7.18 10.53
CA THR A 159 4.07 -7.34 11.39
C THR A 159 3.69 -8.81 11.53
N SER A 160 3.05 -9.18 12.63
CA SER A 160 2.37 -10.48 12.79
C SER A 160 0.89 -10.42 12.42
N ILE A 161 0.40 -9.23 12.02
CA ILE A 161 -1.01 -9.01 11.71
C ILE A 161 -1.23 -9.22 10.22
N ARG A 162 -2.07 -10.20 9.88
CA ARG A 162 -2.59 -10.37 8.54
C ARG A 162 -3.56 -9.23 8.21
N VAL A 163 -3.13 -8.32 7.34
CA VAL A 163 -3.93 -7.15 6.95
C VAL A 163 -4.93 -7.52 5.85
N VAL A 164 -6.22 -7.47 6.17
CA VAL A 164 -7.31 -7.76 5.21
C VAL A 164 -8.26 -6.59 5.00
N CYS A 165 -8.24 -5.59 5.88
CA CYS A 165 -9.09 -4.42 5.80
C CYS A 165 -8.46 -3.21 6.51
N ASN A 166 -9.14 -2.05 6.44
CA ASN A 166 -8.65 -0.81 7.05
C ASN A 166 -8.42 -0.92 8.56
N ASN A 167 -9.25 -1.68 9.28
CA ASN A 167 -9.09 -1.87 10.72
C ASN A 167 -7.80 -2.63 11.06
N THR A 168 -7.57 -3.76 10.39
CA THR A 168 -6.34 -4.56 10.58
C THR A 168 -5.11 -3.78 10.14
N LEU A 169 -5.21 -2.95 9.08
CA LEU A 169 -4.13 -2.07 8.66
C LEU A 169 -3.78 -1.06 9.76
N ALA A 170 -4.80 -0.41 10.35
CA ALA A 170 -4.60 0.55 11.42
C ALA A 170 -3.94 -0.08 12.66
N ILE A 171 -4.30 -1.32 13.02
CA ILE A 171 -3.68 -2.05 14.12
C ILE A 171 -2.23 -2.41 13.76
N ALA A 172 -1.99 -2.93 12.55
CA ALA A 172 -0.65 -3.28 12.09
C ALA A 172 0.29 -2.08 12.16
N LEU A 173 -0.14 -0.91 11.68
CA LEU A 173 0.64 0.33 11.70
C LEU A 173 0.87 0.93 13.09
N LYS A 174 0.01 0.61 14.08
CA LYS A 174 0.16 1.06 15.48
C LYS A 174 1.02 0.13 16.33
N GLY A 175 1.13 -1.15 15.96
CA GLY A 175 1.67 -2.21 16.81
C GLY A 175 3.17 -2.18 17.08
N GLN A 176 3.94 -1.28 16.46
CA GLN A 176 5.40 -1.17 16.66
C GLN A 176 5.70 -0.01 17.64
N GLN A 177 5.96 -0.35 18.90
CA GLN A 177 6.39 0.59 19.94
C GLN A 177 7.90 0.91 19.87
N SER A 178 8.69 0.10 19.17
CA SER A 178 10.09 0.35 18.84
C SER A 178 10.19 0.70 17.35
N ASN A 179 10.96 1.74 17.00
CA ASN A 179 11.22 2.13 15.61
C ASN A 179 12.04 1.08 14.82
N ALA A 180 12.30 -0.10 15.38
CA ALA A 180 13.07 -1.15 14.74
C ALA A 180 12.19 -1.89 13.71
N GLY A 181 12.62 -1.93 12.45
CA GLY A 181 11.91 -2.66 11.39
C GLY A 181 10.72 -1.93 10.76
N VAL A 182 10.65 -0.60 10.90
CA VAL A 182 9.68 0.27 10.22
C VAL A 182 10.43 1.30 9.38
N VAL A 183 10.08 1.41 8.10
CA VAL A 183 10.59 2.42 7.17
C VAL A 183 9.44 3.28 6.69
N LYS A 184 9.56 4.60 6.83
CA LYS A 184 8.55 5.58 6.42
C LYS A 184 9.14 6.53 5.39
N VAL A 185 8.51 6.60 4.22
CA VAL A 185 8.86 7.54 3.15
C VAL A 185 7.77 8.62 3.09
N PRO A 186 8.07 9.87 3.47
CA PRO A 186 7.10 10.96 3.38
C PRO A 186 6.82 11.29 1.90
N HIS A 187 5.61 11.77 1.62
CA HIS A 187 5.21 12.17 0.26
C HIS A 187 5.90 13.44 -0.27
N SER A 188 6.84 14.02 0.47
CA SER A 188 7.77 15.01 -0.05
C SER A 188 8.98 14.37 -0.75
N THR A 189 9.11 13.04 -0.67
CA THR A 189 10.26 12.28 -1.15
C THR A 189 9.78 11.21 -2.13
N ARG A 190 10.50 11.06 -3.25
CA ARG A 190 10.20 10.01 -4.22
C ARG A 190 10.40 8.63 -3.60
N PHE A 191 9.42 7.75 -3.75
CA PHE A 191 9.51 6.37 -3.30
C PHE A 191 10.57 5.60 -4.10
N ASP A 192 11.42 4.89 -3.38
CA ASP A 192 12.51 4.07 -3.91
C ASP A 192 12.46 2.71 -3.20
N ALA A 193 11.94 1.70 -3.91
CA ALA A 193 11.70 0.37 -3.36
C ALA A 193 13.00 -0.27 -2.84
N GLU A 194 14.11 -0.09 -3.55
CA GLU A 194 15.40 -0.68 -3.19
C GLU A 194 15.97 -0.06 -1.92
N LYS A 195 15.91 1.27 -1.78
CA LYS A 195 16.31 1.93 -0.53
C LYS A 195 15.44 1.49 0.64
N VAL A 196 14.14 1.35 0.43
CA VAL A 196 13.22 0.88 1.48
C VAL A 196 13.56 -0.55 1.90
N LYS A 197 13.76 -1.47 0.93
CA LYS A 197 14.20 -2.85 1.20
C LYS A 197 15.51 -2.89 1.99
N GLN A 198 16.51 -2.08 1.62
CA GLN A 198 17.80 -2.03 2.30
C GLN A 198 17.73 -1.54 3.76
N GLN A 199 16.77 -0.66 4.07
CA GLN A 199 16.57 -0.12 5.42
C GLN A 199 15.74 -1.06 6.32
N LEU A 200 15.01 -2.02 5.73
CA LEU A 200 14.32 -3.05 6.50
C LEU A 200 15.37 -4.05 7.03
N GLU A 201 15.68 -3.96 8.32
CA GLU A 201 16.74 -4.72 9.01
C GLU A 201 16.82 -6.24 8.68
N PRO A 202 15.73 -7.00 8.47
CA PRO A 202 15.81 -8.41 8.05
C PRO A 202 16.39 -8.64 6.65
N TYR A 203 16.35 -7.66 5.72
CA TYR A 203 17.04 -7.77 4.43
C TYR A 203 18.57 -7.85 4.60
N ARG A 204 19.12 -7.25 5.66
CA ARG A 204 20.56 -7.37 5.99
C ARG A 204 20.94 -8.78 6.44
N VAL A 205 20.03 -9.51 7.09
CA VAL A 205 20.25 -10.89 7.54
C VAL A 205 20.10 -11.86 6.37
N TYR A 206 19.06 -11.69 5.54
CA TYR A 206 18.85 -12.53 4.34
C TYR A 206 19.98 -12.39 3.32
N ARG A 207 20.49 -11.18 3.05
CA ARG A 207 21.62 -11.00 2.11
C ARG A 207 22.93 -11.63 2.61
N ARG A 208 23.10 -11.78 3.92
CA ARG A 208 24.27 -12.45 4.52
C ARG A 208 24.23 -13.98 4.39
N LEU A 209 23.04 -14.56 4.26
CA LEU A 209 22.86 -16.01 4.10
C LEU A 209 22.96 -16.47 2.64
N PHE A 210 22.60 -15.63 1.67
CA PHE A 210 22.55 -16.01 0.25
C PHE A 210 23.78 -15.57 -0.60
N TYR A 211 24.65 -14.68 -0.10
CA TYR A 211 25.88 -14.26 -0.81
C TYR A 211 27.18 -14.87 -0.23
N LEU A 212 27.07 -15.86 0.67
CA LEU A 212 28.22 -16.62 1.22
C LEU A 212 28.21 -18.11 0.81
N SER A 213 27.41 -18.47 -0.19
CA SER A 213 27.40 -19.78 -0.85
C SER A 213 27.68 -19.61 -2.35
#